data_AF-A0A5A9PM20-F1
#
_entry.id   AF-A0A5A9PM20-F1
#
_cell.length_a   1.000
_cell.length_b   1.000
_cell.length_c   1.000
_cell.angle_alpha   90.00
_cell.angle_beta   90.00
_cell.angle_gamma   90.00
#
_symmetry.space_group_name_H-M   'P 1'
#
loop_
_entity.id
_entity.type
_entity.pdbx_description
1 polymer ?
#
loop_
_entity_poly.entity_id
_entity_poly.type
_entity_poly.pdbx_seq_one_letter_code
_entity_poly.pdbx_strand_id
1 'polypeptide(L)'
;MVRRIKDISELQESGFGQPWPRHGLKLLYWFADECISDAWNDDMILLCDPTGGDFGFHFFANRCNRPSVKLLPDVKFHYYVVGNLNSPGAFMLPDYVREDNTRRIEDNSNADRIIVCYPGENKFGKVYVTTHKDKSNYDPSATFHITRTLIWLIKAYESINDFLRDTTYRTPKQIVPTNNPVSHVWYYNPELRLWVPKLDQRASPLPLQYYDSEICIDIEPPSTFYNSDVSVNIENDTETHKHSETLPRNKRCCERFCTIL
;
A
#
# COMPACT_ATOMS: atom_id res chain seq x y z
N MET A 1 -3.04 21.02 17.66
CA MET A 1 -3.16 19.54 17.54
C MET A 1 -2.95 19.20 16.07
N VAL A 2 -2.27 18.09 15.75
CA VAL A 2 -2.08 17.66 14.35
C VAL A 2 -3.40 17.09 13.79
N ARG A 3 -3.82 17.49 12.58
CA ARG A 3 -5.02 16.93 11.92
C ARG A 3 -4.81 15.44 11.66
N ARG A 4 -5.83 14.63 11.91
CA ARG A 4 -5.84 13.20 11.54
C ARG A 4 -6.41 13.04 10.13
N ILE A 5 -5.96 11.99 9.43
CA ILE A 5 -6.51 11.54 8.16
C ILE A 5 -6.90 10.07 8.34
N LYS A 6 -8.17 9.74 8.11
CA LYS A 6 -8.76 8.42 8.40
C LYS A 6 -9.15 7.60 7.16
N ASP A 7 -9.27 8.23 6.00
CA ASP A 7 -9.73 7.63 4.75
C ASP A 7 -9.10 8.30 3.52
N ILE A 8 -9.29 7.71 2.34
CA ILE A 8 -8.72 8.16 1.05
C ILE A 8 -9.23 9.54 0.64
N SER A 9 -10.46 9.92 1.03
CA SER A 9 -11.03 11.23 0.70
C SER A 9 -10.40 12.33 1.54
N GLU A 10 -10.20 12.12 2.85
CA GLU A 10 -9.42 13.03 3.69
C GLU A 10 -7.96 13.13 3.22
N LEU A 11 -7.37 12.05 2.70
CA LEU A 11 -6.01 12.05 2.14
C LEU A 11 -5.93 12.94 0.89
N GLN A 12 -6.86 12.78 -0.03
CA GLN A 12 -7.01 13.64 -1.21
C GLN A 12 -7.26 15.11 -0.85
N GLU A 13 -8.14 15.39 0.13
CA GLU A 13 -8.39 16.74 0.64
C GLU A 13 -7.18 17.38 1.31
N SER A 14 -6.25 16.59 1.84
CA SER A 14 -5.04 17.09 2.50
C SER A 14 -4.02 17.69 1.53
N GLY A 15 -4.05 17.28 0.26
CA GLY A 15 -3.04 17.64 -0.74
C GLY A 15 -1.66 17.04 -0.51
N PHE A 16 -1.49 16.13 0.46
CA PHE A 16 -0.22 15.44 0.69
C PHE A 16 0.22 14.63 -0.54
N GLY A 17 1.48 14.74 -0.93
CA GLY A 17 2.00 14.11 -2.14
C GLY A 17 1.26 14.55 -3.40
N GLN A 18 0.87 15.83 -3.50
CA GLN A 18 0.37 16.48 -4.72
C GLN A 18 1.07 17.83 -4.92
N PRO A 19 1.29 18.29 -6.17
CA PRO A 19 0.89 17.67 -7.45
C PRO A 19 1.84 16.53 -7.88
N TRP A 20 1.92 16.23 -9.18
CA TRP A 20 3.01 15.43 -9.75
C TRP A 20 4.37 16.02 -9.31
N PRO A 21 5.36 15.21 -8.87
CA PRO A 21 5.54 13.78 -9.10
C PRO A 21 4.83 12.80 -8.14
N ARG A 22 4.01 13.30 -7.20
CA ARG A 22 3.28 12.47 -6.23
C ARG A 22 4.16 11.61 -5.31
N HIS A 23 5.43 11.99 -5.13
CA HIS A 23 6.43 11.27 -4.33
C HIS A 23 5.88 10.82 -2.96
N GLY A 24 5.23 11.72 -2.20
CA GLY A 24 4.63 11.39 -0.90
C GLY A 24 3.55 10.32 -0.94
N LEU A 25 2.74 10.25 -2.00
CA LEU A 25 1.75 9.18 -2.17
C LEU A 25 2.44 7.85 -2.50
N LYS A 26 3.39 7.84 -3.43
CA LYS A 26 4.15 6.62 -3.78
C LYS A 26 4.89 6.06 -2.56
N LEU A 27 5.48 6.94 -1.75
CA LEU A 27 6.14 6.61 -0.48
C LEU A 27 5.14 6.07 0.56
N LEU A 28 3.92 6.62 0.64
CA LEU A 28 2.89 6.16 1.59
C LEU A 28 2.28 4.81 1.19
N TYR A 29 2.12 4.54 -0.10
CA TYR A 29 1.79 3.22 -0.63
C TYR A 29 2.86 2.21 -0.22
N TRP A 30 4.12 2.46 -0.61
CA TRP A 30 5.26 1.60 -0.26
C TRP A 30 5.33 1.30 1.24
N PHE A 31 5.17 2.32 2.09
CA PHE A 31 5.23 2.15 3.54
C PHE A 31 4.08 1.28 4.08
N ALA A 32 2.85 1.44 3.58
CA ALA A 32 1.72 0.61 4.01
C ALA A 32 1.81 -0.83 3.50
N ASP A 33 2.40 -1.04 2.32
CA ASP A 33 2.55 -2.34 1.69
C ASP A 33 3.73 -3.14 2.28
N GLU A 34 4.95 -2.61 2.18
CA GLU A 34 6.20 -3.32 2.51
C GLU A 34 6.61 -3.17 3.98
N CYS A 35 6.43 -1.99 4.60
CA CYS A 35 6.87 -1.78 5.99
C CYS A 35 5.85 -2.26 7.04
N ILE A 36 4.60 -2.56 6.68
CA ILE A 36 3.56 -2.96 7.63
C ILE A 36 3.12 -4.40 7.40
N SER A 37 3.23 -5.20 8.47
CA SER A 37 2.73 -6.57 8.54
C SER A 37 1.49 -6.66 9.41
N ASP A 38 0.55 -7.45 8.91
CA ASP A 38 -0.71 -7.80 9.55
C ASP A 38 -0.44 -8.89 10.59
N ALA A 39 -0.57 -8.57 11.87
CA ALA A 39 -0.32 -9.53 12.95
C ALA A 39 -1.56 -10.38 13.27
N TRP A 40 -1.35 -11.49 13.98
CA TRP A 40 -2.45 -12.15 14.67
C TRP A 40 -3.04 -11.20 15.73
N ASN A 41 -4.39 -11.12 15.79
CA ASN A 41 -5.19 -10.23 16.64
C ASN A 41 -5.27 -8.76 16.20
N ASP A 42 -5.30 -8.50 14.88
CA ASP A 42 -5.55 -7.19 14.24
C ASP A 42 -4.57 -6.06 14.61
N ASP A 43 -3.44 -6.41 15.22
CA ASP A 43 -2.36 -5.48 15.53
C ASP A 43 -1.44 -5.26 14.32
N MET A 44 -0.77 -4.10 14.29
CA MET A 44 0.18 -3.78 13.23
C MET A 44 1.62 -3.98 13.73
N ILE A 45 2.43 -4.64 12.90
CA ILE A 45 3.87 -4.80 13.11
C ILE A 45 4.62 -3.98 12.06
N LEU A 46 5.62 -3.22 12.50
CA LEU A 46 6.56 -2.51 11.62
C LEU A 46 7.71 -3.46 11.26
N LEU A 47 7.85 -3.80 9.98
CA LEU A 47 8.87 -4.72 9.46
C LEU A 47 10.23 -4.02 9.22
N CYS A 48 10.20 -2.79 8.71
CA CYS A 48 11.39 -1.97 8.46
C CYS A 48 11.98 -1.47 9.79
N ASP A 49 13.30 -1.57 9.98
CA ASP A 49 13.99 -1.04 11.16
C ASP A 49 14.39 0.44 10.97
N PRO A 50 13.73 1.39 11.66
CA PRO A 50 14.10 2.80 11.56
C PRO A 50 15.41 3.14 12.26
N THR A 51 15.95 2.22 13.08
CA THR A 51 17.14 2.42 13.91
C THR A 51 18.43 1.99 13.20
N GLY A 52 18.41 0.88 12.47
CA GLY A 52 19.45 0.47 11.52
C GLY A 52 19.52 1.34 10.25
N GLY A 53 18.43 2.06 9.93
CA GLY A 53 18.40 3.04 8.83
C GLY A 53 17.90 2.47 7.50
N ASP A 54 17.08 1.41 7.56
CA ASP A 54 16.44 0.81 6.39
C ASP A 54 15.78 1.87 5.49
N PHE A 55 15.90 1.72 4.16
CA PHE A 55 15.29 2.61 3.16
C PHE A 55 15.59 4.12 3.33
N GLY A 56 16.60 4.50 4.13
CA GLY A 56 16.91 5.89 4.45
C GLY A 56 16.14 6.48 5.64
N PHE A 57 15.56 5.63 6.50
CA PHE A 57 15.14 6.04 7.84
C PHE A 57 16.31 6.66 8.61
N HIS A 58 16.03 7.73 9.35
CA HIS A 58 16.99 8.37 10.25
C HIS A 58 16.26 9.10 11.40
N PHE A 59 17.00 9.42 12.47
CA PHE A 59 16.43 10.05 13.66
C PHE A 59 15.78 11.42 13.35
N PHE A 60 14.52 11.59 13.75
CA PHE A 60 13.77 12.82 13.58
C PHE A 60 13.76 13.63 14.88
N ALA A 61 14.55 14.71 14.92
CA ALA A 61 14.74 15.55 16.11
C ALA A 61 13.49 16.34 16.57
N ASN A 62 12.34 16.20 15.89
CA ASN A 62 11.07 16.86 16.19
C ASN A 62 11.16 18.38 16.44
N ARG A 63 11.89 19.08 15.56
CA ARG A 63 12.04 20.54 15.58
C ARG A 63 11.18 21.19 14.51
N CYS A 64 10.63 22.36 14.82
CA CYS A 64 9.94 23.23 13.87
C CYS A 64 10.81 24.46 13.54
N ASN A 65 10.33 25.30 12.62
CA ASN A 65 10.99 26.52 12.13
C ASN A 65 11.20 27.65 13.17
N ARG A 66 10.88 27.41 14.43
CA ARG A 66 11.12 28.31 15.57
C ARG A 66 11.84 27.54 16.67
N PRO A 67 12.89 28.12 17.30
CA PRO A 67 13.50 27.55 18.50
C PRO A 67 12.44 27.16 19.54
N SER A 68 12.64 26.01 20.18
CA SER A 68 11.75 25.43 21.19
C SER A 68 10.33 25.04 20.74
N VAL A 69 9.96 25.21 19.47
CA VAL A 69 8.69 24.69 18.92
C VAL A 69 8.92 23.31 18.30
N LYS A 70 8.06 22.34 18.65
CA LYS A 70 8.06 20.98 18.10
C LYS A 70 7.01 20.84 16.99
N LEU A 71 7.26 19.99 15.99
CA LEU A 71 6.30 19.75 14.90
C LEU A 71 5.19 18.80 15.35
N LEU A 72 5.58 17.72 16.03
CA LEU A 72 4.73 16.65 16.53
C LEU A 72 4.63 16.71 18.06
N PRO A 73 3.57 16.12 18.67
CA PRO A 73 3.44 16.05 20.13
C PRO A 73 4.61 15.33 20.80
N ASP A 74 4.83 15.62 22.08
CA ASP A 74 5.75 14.81 22.88
C ASP A 74 5.23 13.39 23.11
N VAL A 75 6.17 12.46 23.15
CA VAL A 75 5.97 11.00 23.21
C VAL A 75 7.12 10.37 23.99
N LYS A 76 6.88 9.19 24.58
CA LYS A 76 7.90 8.44 25.35
C LYS A 76 9.04 7.90 24.46
N PHE A 77 8.79 7.73 23.16
CA PHE A 77 9.67 7.03 22.23
C PHE A 77 10.17 7.96 21.12
N HIS A 78 11.28 7.60 20.49
CA HIS A 78 11.86 8.44 19.44
C HIS A 78 11.05 8.42 18.14
N TYR A 79 11.18 9.50 17.40
CA TYR A 79 10.69 9.63 16.04
C TYR A 79 11.81 9.34 15.04
N TYR A 80 11.46 8.71 13.92
CA TYR A 80 12.34 8.46 12.78
C TYR A 80 11.62 8.88 11.50
N VAL A 81 12.36 9.31 10.47
CA VAL A 81 11.82 9.89 9.23
C VAL A 81 12.44 9.24 8.00
N VAL A 82 11.61 8.97 6.98
CA VAL A 82 11.98 8.40 5.67
C VAL A 82 11.38 9.25 4.54
N GLY A 83 11.85 9.02 3.32
CA GLY A 83 11.40 9.74 2.12
C GLY A 83 12.35 10.83 1.63
N ASN A 84 13.43 11.14 2.35
CA ASN A 84 14.50 11.93 1.77
C ASN A 84 15.33 11.05 0.81
N LEU A 85 15.14 11.23 -0.49
CA LEU A 85 15.84 10.46 -1.52
C LEU A 85 17.36 10.72 -1.60
N ASN A 86 17.88 11.68 -0.82
CA ASN A 86 19.30 11.95 -0.65
C ASN A 86 19.90 11.33 0.64
N SER A 87 19.11 10.60 1.44
CA SER A 87 19.62 9.92 2.64
C SER A 87 20.48 8.69 2.29
N PRO A 88 21.51 8.36 3.08
CA PRO A 88 22.12 7.03 3.06
C PRO A 88 21.03 5.95 3.20
N GLY A 89 21.10 4.87 2.42
CA GLY A 89 20.08 3.81 2.42
C GLY A 89 18.83 4.09 1.56
N ALA A 90 18.58 5.34 1.13
CA ALA A 90 17.40 5.67 0.31
C ALA A 90 17.39 4.99 -1.07
N PHE A 91 18.54 4.52 -1.56
CA PHE A 91 18.64 3.70 -2.77
C PHE A 91 17.88 2.37 -2.68
N MET A 92 17.60 1.88 -1.46
CA MET A 92 16.83 0.66 -1.24
C MET A 92 15.31 0.84 -1.43
N LEU A 93 14.81 2.09 -1.50
CA LEU A 93 13.41 2.35 -1.85
C LEU A 93 13.11 1.78 -3.26
N PRO A 94 11.87 1.32 -3.54
CA PRO A 94 11.49 0.87 -4.88
C PRO A 94 11.71 1.95 -5.95
N ASP A 95 12.01 1.54 -7.18
CA ASP A 95 12.23 2.48 -8.28
C ASP A 95 11.03 3.40 -8.51
N TYR A 96 9.79 2.92 -8.36
CA TYR A 96 8.59 3.75 -8.49
C TYR A 96 8.58 4.94 -7.53
N VAL A 97 9.13 4.80 -6.31
CA VAL A 97 9.23 5.91 -5.33
C VAL A 97 10.30 6.93 -5.77
N ARG A 98 11.34 6.47 -6.50
CA ARG A 98 12.54 7.26 -6.83
C ARG A 98 12.54 7.87 -8.24
N GLU A 99 11.79 7.31 -9.19
CA GLU A 99 11.92 7.53 -10.63
C GLU A 99 11.76 9.01 -11.05
N ASP A 100 10.78 9.71 -10.48
CA ASP A 100 10.44 11.08 -10.84
C ASP A 100 11.27 12.15 -10.08
N ASN A 101 12.32 11.75 -9.37
CA ASN A 101 13.21 12.68 -8.67
C ASN A 101 14.10 13.45 -9.65
N THR A 102 13.70 14.69 -9.96
CA THR A 102 14.42 15.60 -10.87
C THR A 102 15.79 16.04 -10.31
N ARG A 103 16.04 15.81 -9.02
CA ARG A 103 17.17 16.32 -8.22
C ARG A 103 17.24 17.85 -8.15
N ARG A 104 16.21 18.57 -8.60
CA ARG A 104 16.11 20.03 -8.46
C ARG A 104 15.58 20.37 -7.07
N ILE A 105 16.05 21.50 -6.55
CA ILE A 105 15.62 22.03 -5.25
C ILE A 105 14.26 22.76 -5.35
N GLU A 106 13.87 23.13 -6.57
CA GLU A 106 12.81 24.12 -6.87
C GLU A 106 11.42 23.50 -7.10
N ASP A 107 11.33 22.22 -7.45
CA ASP A 107 10.07 21.54 -7.84
C ASP A 107 9.48 20.63 -6.76
N ASN A 108 10.09 20.58 -5.57
CA ASN A 108 9.64 19.78 -4.42
C ASN A 108 9.53 18.26 -4.67
N SER A 109 10.12 17.73 -5.75
CA SER A 109 10.11 16.28 -6.09
C SER A 109 10.65 15.36 -4.98
N ASN A 110 11.48 15.89 -4.07
CA ASN A 110 11.97 15.23 -2.86
C ASN A 110 11.58 16.04 -1.59
N ALA A 111 10.34 16.54 -1.47
CA ALA A 111 9.87 17.27 -0.30
C ALA A 111 9.10 16.42 0.74
N ASP A 112 8.36 15.40 0.29
CA ASP A 112 7.48 14.63 1.19
C ASP A 112 8.23 13.63 2.07
N ARG A 113 7.71 13.39 3.29
CA ARG A 113 8.25 12.44 4.28
C ARG A 113 7.15 11.66 4.99
N ILE A 114 7.53 10.49 5.49
CA ILE A 114 6.81 9.75 6.54
C ILE A 114 7.63 9.81 7.82
N ILE A 115 6.99 10.14 8.94
CA ILE A 115 7.60 10.14 10.28
C ILE A 115 6.91 9.07 11.13
N VAL A 116 7.68 8.13 11.65
CA VAL A 116 7.21 7.05 12.53
C VAL A 116 7.68 7.29 13.96
N CYS A 117 6.77 7.18 14.93
CA CYS A 117 7.12 7.02 16.34
C CYS A 117 7.42 5.55 16.58
N TYR A 118 8.66 5.17 16.92
CA TYR A 118 9.06 3.77 17.04
C TYR A 118 9.29 3.35 18.50
N PRO A 119 8.45 2.48 19.10
CA PRO A 119 8.62 2.01 20.47
C PRO A 119 9.72 0.95 20.68
N GLY A 120 10.35 0.48 19.60
CA GLY A 120 11.15 -0.76 19.60
C GLY A 120 10.29 -2.01 19.40
N GLU A 121 10.95 -3.18 19.36
CA GLU A 121 10.31 -4.51 19.30
C GLU A 121 9.30 -4.65 18.14
N ASN A 122 9.57 -4.02 17.00
CA ASN A 122 8.75 -4.03 15.78
C ASN A 122 7.29 -3.52 15.99
N LYS A 123 7.03 -2.77 17.06
CA LYS A 123 5.67 -2.29 17.40
C LYS A 123 5.25 -1.10 16.54
N PHE A 124 4.07 -1.16 15.95
CA PHE A 124 3.49 -0.02 15.24
C PHE A 124 3.05 1.08 16.21
N GLY A 125 3.83 2.18 16.25
CA GLY A 125 3.48 3.40 16.96
C GLY A 125 2.61 4.35 16.13
N LYS A 126 2.79 5.66 16.31
CA LYS A 126 2.06 6.69 15.56
C LYS A 126 2.77 7.01 14.25
N VAL A 127 2.04 7.06 13.15
CA VAL A 127 2.54 7.45 11.82
C VAL A 127 2.04 8.84 11.46
N TYR A 128 2.93 9.64 10.89
CA TYR A 128 2.65 10.98 10.41
C TYR A 128 3.21 11.15 9.00
N VAL A 129 2.58 12.02 8.22
CA VAL A 129 3.13 12.54 6.96
C VAL A 129 3.40 14.03 7.10
N THR A 130 4.40 14.52 6.38
CA THR A 130 4.73 15.94 6.30
C THR A 130 5.42 16.24 4.98
N THR A 131 5.50 17.51 4.60
CA THR A 131 6.32 17.96 3.48
C THR A 131 7.26 19.07 3.92
N HIS A 132 8.37 19.24 3.21
CA HIS A 132 9.29 20.36 3.41
C HIS A 132 8.68 21.68 2.90
N LYS A 133 8.77 22.73 3.70
CA LYS A 133 8.50 24.12 3.28
C LYS A 133 9.72 24.74 2.60
N ASP A 134 10.91 24.33 3.04
CA ASP A 134 12.21 24.75 2.51
C ASP A 134 13.27 23.67 2.79
N LYS A 135 14.53 23.98 2.47
CA LYS A 135 15.70 23.07 2.59
C LYS A 135 15.88 22.43 3.97
N SER A 136 15.33 23.00 5.05
CA SER A 136 15.51 22.49 6.42
C SER A 136 14.23 22.42 7.25
N ASN A 137 13.17 23.16 6.90
CA ASN A 137 11.94 23.24 7.68
C ASN A 137 10.79 22.40 7.09
N TYR A 138 10.07 21.73 7.97
CA TYR A 138 8.80 21.06 7.71
C TYR A 138 7.63 22.05 7.78
N ASP A 139 6.57 21.83 7.00
CA ASP A 139 5.36 22.66 7.09
C ASP A 139 4.33 22.08 8.08
N PRO A 140 4.02 22.77 9.21
CA PRO A 140 3.04 22.28 10.18
C PRO A 140 1.60 22.25 9.66
N SER A 141 1.28 22.99 8.59
CA SER A 141 -0.05 23.00 7.97
C SER A 141 -0.26 21.83 7.00
N ALA A 142 0.82 21.31 6.41
CA ALA A 142 0.85 20.09 5.61
C ALA A 142 1.39 18.88 6.41
N THR A 143 1.28 18.92 7.75
CA THR A 143 1.65 17.81 8.63
C THR A 143 0.39 17.13 9.17
N PHE A 144 0.29 15.82 8.98
CA PHE A 144 -0.92 15.04 9.29
C PHE A 144 -0.60 13.74 10.03
N HIS A 145 -1.51 13.27 10.87
CA HIS A 145 -1.43 11.97 11.56
C HIS A 145 -2.25 10.93 10.80
N ILE A 146 -1.58 9.94 10.21
CA ILE A 146 -2.22 8.83 9.50
C ILE A 146 -2.75 7.82 10.53
N THR A 147 -4.01 7.40 10.39
CA THR A 147 -4.59 6.38 11.28
C THR A 147 -4.25 4.96 10.82
N ARG A 148 -4.33 3.98 11.74
CA ARG A 148 -4.27 2.55 11.38
C ARG A 148 -5.30 2.19 10.30
N THR A 149 -6.51 2.76 10.36
CA THR A 149 -7.56 2.56 9.34
C THR A 149 -7.13 3.00 7.95
N LEU A 150 -6.43 4.14 7.82
CA LEU A 150 -5.93 4.58 6.52
C LEU A 150 -4.78 3.70 6.02
N ILE A 151 -3.86 3.27 6.88
CA ILE A 151 -2.81 2.30 6.49
C ILE A 151 -3.45 1.00 5.96
N TRP A 152 -4.46 0.46 6.66
CA TRP A 152 -5.23 -0.70 6.20
C TRP A 152 -5.89 -0.48 4.82
N LEU A 153 -6.55 0.67 4.62
CA LEU A 153 -7.18 1.01 3.34
C LEU A 153 -6.17 1.15 2.19
N ILE A 154 -4.96 1.61 2.47
CA ILE A 154 -3.89 1.71 1.45
C ILE A 154 -3.31 0.33 1.14
N LYS A 155 -3.07 -0.51 2.15
CA LYS A 155 -2.58 -1.89 2.00
C LYS A 155 -3.57 -2.80 1.26
N ALA A 156 -4.86 -2.45 1.23
CA ALA A 156 -5.90 -3.18 0.51
C ALA A 156 -5.94 -2.92 -1.01
N TYR A 157 -5.08 -2.04 -1.56
CA TYR A 157 -5.00 -1.80 -3.01
C TYR A 157 -4.10 -2.84 -3.69
N GLU A 158 -4.62 -3.54 -4.70
CA GLU A 158 -3.87 -4.53 -5.51
C GLU A 158 -2.70 -3.91 -6.29
N SER A 159 -2.73 -2.61 -6.56
CA SER A 159 -1.62 -1.91 -7.21
C SER A 159 -1.51 -0.44 -6.80
N ILE A 160 -0.28 0.08 -6.89
CA ILE A 160 0.01 1.51 -6.74
C ILE A 160 -0.74 2.38 -7.77
N ASN A 161 -1.07 1.85 -8.95
CA ASN A 161 -1.79 2.61 -9.97
C ASN A 161 -3.26 2.83 -9.58
N ASP A 162 -3.89 1.84 -8.94
CA ASP A 162 -5.24 1.95 -8.40
C ASP A 162 -5.29 2.95 -7.23
N PHE A 163 -4.31 2.89 -6.32
CA PHE A 163 -4.18 3.86 -5.24
C PHE A 163 -3.91 5.28 -5.76
N LEU A 164 -3.01 5.46 -6.72
CA LEU A 164 -2.69 6.76 -7.34
C LEU A 164 -3.83 7.30 -8.21
N ARG A 165 -4.69 6.43 -8.75
CA ARG A 165 -5.96 6.83 -9.38
C ARG A 165 -6.87 7.41 -8.30
N ASP A 166 -7.32 6.59 -7.36
CA ASP A 166 -8.39 6.95 -6.42
C ASP A 166 -8.02 8.15 -5.53
N THR A 167 -6.75 8.30 -5.16
CA THR A 167 -6.27 9.50 -4.42
C THR A 167 -6.27 10.79 -5.24
N THR A 168 -6.33 10.76 -6.57
CA THR A 168 -6.18 11.97 -7.41
C THR A 168 -7.34 12.30 -8.32
N TYR A 169 -8.23 11.35 -8.62
CA TYR A 169 -9.54 11.68 -9.16
C TYR A 169 -10.39 12.27 -8.03
N ARG A 170 -10.49 13.60 -8.00
CA ARG A 170 -11.53 14.29 -7.23
C ARG A 170 -12.89 13.91 -7.79
N THR A 171 -13.50 12.90 -7.20
CA THR A 171 -14.95 12.75 -7.30
C THR A 171 -15.56 14.06 -6.80
N PRO A 172 -16.37 14.77 -7.60
CA PRO A 172 -17.10 15.92 -7.09
C PRO A 172 -17.91 15.46 -5.88
N LYS A 173 -17.95 16.26 -4.81
CA LYS A 173 -18.89 16.02 -3.71
C LYS A 173 -20.30 16.18 -4.26
N GLN A 174 -20.85 15.07 -4.77
CA GLN A 174 -22.25 14.99 -5.12
C GLN A 174 -23.03 15.32 -3.86
N ILE A 175 -23.76 16.43 -3.90
CA ILE A 175 -24.88 16.65 -2.98
C ILE A 175 -25.95 15.66 -3.45
N VAL A 176 -25.81 14.40 -3.03
CA VAL A 176 -26.72 13.32 -3.41
C VAL A 176 -28.10 13.70 -2.84
N PRO A 177 -29.10 13.99 -3.70
CA PRO A 177 -30.48 14.14 -3.22
C PRO A 177 -30.86 12.81 -2.59
N THR A 178 -31.48 12.82 -1.41
CA THR A 178 -31.59 11.62 -0.55
C THR A 178 -32.42 10.49 -1.16
N ASN A 179 -31.76 9.67 -1.98
CA ASN A 179 -32.15 8.34 -2.46
C ASN A 179 -30.88 7.64 -2.98
N ASN A 180 -30.40 6.64 -2.23
CA ASN A 180 -29.28 5.72 -2.55
C ASN A 180 -27.92 6.36 -2.95
N PRO A 181 -27.07 6.74 -1.98
CA PRO A 181 -25.63 6.72 -2.21
C PRO A 181 -25.12 5.26 -2.26
N VAL A 182 -24.48 4.85 -3.36
CA VAL A 182 -23.68 3.61 -3.38
C VAL A 182 -22.39 3.87 -2.60
N SER A 183 -22.46 3.74 -1.28
CA SER A 183 -21.31 3.91 -0.41
C SER A 183 -20.42 2.68 -0.50
N HIS A 184 -19.19 2.83 -1.02
CA HIS A 184 -18.14 1.81 -0.96
C HIS A 184 -17.64 1.62 0.48
N VAL A 185 -18.51 1.11 1.35
CA VAL A 185 -18.18 0.73 2.73
C VAL A 185 -17.53 -0.64 2.69
N TRP A 186 -16.22 -0.64 2.85
CA TRP A 186 -15.46 -1.86 3.11
C TRP A 186 -15.61 -2.24 4.58
N TYR A 187 -15.75 -3.53 4.87
CA TYR A 187 -15.67 -4.04 6.24
C TYR A 187 -14.64 -5.15 6.32
N TYR A 188 -13.92 -5.22 7.44
CA TYR A 188 -12.99 -6.30 7.72
C TYR A 188 -13.78 -7.58 8.00
N ASN A 189 -13.62 -8.59 7.15
CA ASN A 189 -14.18 -9.92 7.39
C ASN A 189 -13.12 -10.76 8.15
N PRO A 190 -13.36 -11.13 9.42
CA PRO A 190 -12.37 -11.85 10.23
C PRO A 190 -12.19 -13.32 9.82
N GLU A 191 -13.15 -13.92 9.10
CA GLU A 191 -13.06 -15.29 8.59
C GLU A 191 -12.16 -15.34 7.35
N LEU A 192 -12.32 -14.37 6.44
CA LEU A 192 -11.53 -14.25 5.21
C LEU A 192 -10.21 -13.49 5.42
N ARG A 193 -10.04 -12.78 6.54
CA ARG A 193 -8.92 -11.87 6.85
C ARG A 193 -8.66 -10.79 5.78
N LEU A 194 -9.73 -10.38 5.11
CA LEU A 194 -9.71 -9.38 4.04
C LEU A 194 -10.73 -8.28 4.32
N TRP A 195 -10.40 -7.07 3.86
CA TRP A 195 -11.41 -6.03 3.70
C TRP A 195 -12.26 -6.38 2.48
N VAL A 196 -13.54 -6.64 2.69
CA VAL A 196 -14.48 -7.00 1.63
C VAL A 196 -15.48 -5.86 1.39
N PRO A 197 -15.93 -5.65 0.13
CA PRO A 197 -16.91 -4.61 -0.15
C PRO A 197 -18.26 -5.06 0.38
N LYS A 198 -18.96 -4.18 1.11
CA LYS A 198 -20.29 -4.50 1.63
C LYS A 198 -21.32 -4.51 0.49
N LEU A 199 -21.57 -5.68 -0.09
CA LEU A 199 -22.74 -5.89 -0.96
C LEU A 199 -24.01 -5.53 -0.18
N ASP A 200 -24.87 -4.71 -0.79
CA ASP A 200 -26.16 -4.36 -0.20
C ASP A 200 -27.12 -5.55 -0.29
N GLN A 201 -27.69 -5.97 0.83
CA GLN A 201 -28.57 -7.16 0.90
C GLN A 201 -29.99 -6.89 0.35
N ARG A 202 -30.17 -5.81 -0.40
CA ARG A 202 -31.43 -5.42 -1.07
C ARG A 202 -31.59 -6.06 -2.46
N ALA A 203 -31.31 -7.34 -2.54
CA ALA A 203 -31.73 -8.22 -3.63
C ALA A 203 -32.64 -9.32 -3.09
N SER A 204 -33.88 -8.97 -2.75
CA SER A 204 -34.92 -10.00 -2.52
C SER A 204 -35.10 -10.80 -3.81
N PRO A 205 -35.12 -12.15 -3.77
CA PRO A 205 -35.37 -12.94 -4.96
C PRO A 205 -36.77 -12.65 -5.49
N LEU A 206 -36.89 -12.40 -6.79
CA LEU A 206 -38.19 -12.36 -7.45
C LEU A 206 -38.81 -13.77 -7.41
N PRO A 207 -40.11 -13.91 -7.12
CA PRO A 207 -40.77 -15.20 -7.14
C PRO A 207 -40.80 -15.75 -8.57
N LEU A 208 -40.51 -17.03 -8.73
CA LEU A 208 -40.66 -17.74 -10.01
C LEU A 208 -42.13 -17.75 -10.42
N GLN A 209 -42.49 -16.90 -11.37
CA GLN A 209 -43.79 -17.02 -12.05
C GLN A 209 -43.69 -18.09 -13.13
N TYR A 210 -44.32 -19.21 -12.82
CA TYR A 210 -44.60 -20.32 -13.71
C TYR A 210 -45.31 -19.83 -14.98
N TYR A 211 -44.75 -20.13 -16.15
CA TYR A 211 -45.39 -19.96 -17.45
C TYR A 211 -45.16 -21.21 -18.29
N ASP A 212 -46.23 -21.95 -18.54
CA ASP A 212 -46.25 -23.02 -19.54
C ASP A 212 -46.25 -22.44 -20.96
N SER A 213 -45.33 -22.92 -21.80
CA SER A 213 -45.45 -22.87 -23.26
C SER A 213 -44.56 -23.92 -23.90
N GLU A 214 -45.15 -25.02 -24.37
CA GLU A 214 -44.45 -26.02 -25.17
C GLU A 214 -44.06 -25.45 -26.54
N ILE A 215 -42.75 -25.33 -26.81
CA ILE A 215 -42.22 -25.26 -28.18
C ILE A 215 -40.95 -26.12 -28.23
N CYS A 216 -41.06 -27.31 -28.83
CA CYS A 216 -39.89 -28.13 -29.15
C CYS A 216 -39.23 -27.60 -30.43
N ILE A 217 -37.91 -27.36 -30.37
CA ILE A 217 -37.06 -27.25 -31.56
C ILE A 217 -35.79 -28.04 -31.27
N ASP A 218 -35.68 -29.22 -31.88
CA ASP A 218 -34.48 -30.04 -31.80
C ASP A 218 -33.33 -29.38 -32.58
N ILE A 219 -32.18 -29.20 -31.94
CA ILE A 219 -30.92 -28.84 -32.60
C ILE A 219 -29.83 -29.74 -32.00
N GLU A 220 -29.21 -30.55 -32.85
CA GLU A 220 -28.20 -31.54 -32.46
C GLU A 220 -26.88 -30.89 -31.99
N PRO A 221 -26.12 -31.53 -31.08
CA PRO A 221 -24.78 -31.09 -30.75
C PRO A 221 -23.83 -31.33 -31.95
N PRO A 222 -22.98 -30.36 -32.32
CA PRO A 222 -22.06 -30.51 -33.45
C PRO A 222 -21.04 -31.63 -33.19
N SER A 223 -20.84 -32.46 -34.22
CA SER A 223 -20.09 -33.71 -34.13
C SER A 223 -18.57 -33.54 -34.21
N THR A 224 -17.85 -34.57 -33.74
CA THR A 224 -16.39 -34.69 -33.84
C THR A 224 -15.92 -34.74 -35.29
N PHE A 225 -14.87 -34.00 -35.62
CA PHE A 225 -14.03 -34.32 -36.77
C PHE A 225 -12.64 -34.75 -36.30
N TYR A 226 -12.33 -36.03 -36.53
CA TYR A 226 -10.96 -36.46 -36.70
C TYR A 226 -10.42 -35.87 -38.01
N ASN A 227 -9.13 -35.57 -38.04
CA ASN A 227 -8.32 -36.08 -39.13
C ASN A 227 -6.92 -36.43 -38.61
N SER A 228 -6.42 -37.57 -39.06
CA SER A 228 -5.09 -38.05 -38.76
C SER A 228 -4.07 -37.39 -39.68
N ASP A 229 -2.87 -37.14 -39.17
CA ASP A 229 -1.68 -37.59 -39.90
C ASP A 229 -0.62 -38.07 -38.90
N VAL A 230 0.11 -39.11 -39.28
CA VAL A 230 1.10 -39.78 -38.43
C VAL A 230 2.46 -39.74 -39.11
N SER A 231 3.46 -39.26 -38.40
CA SER A 231 4.88 -39.53 -38.70
C SER A 231 5.67 -39.50 -37.40
N VAL A 232 6.00 -40.69 -36.91
CA VAL A 232 6.85 -40.89 -35.72
C VAL A 232 8.30 -40.85 -36.16
N ASN A 233 9.16 -40.25 -35.35
CA ASN A 233 10.51 -40.77 -35.16
C ASN A 233 10.85 -40.73 -33.66
N ILE A 234 11.37 -41.85 -33.16
CA ILE A 234 11.82 -42.04 -31.79
C ILE A 234 13.33 -42.18 -31.86
N GLU A 235 14.05 -41.51 -30.97
CA GLU A 235 15.31 -42.03 -30.45
C GLU A 235 15.35 -41.76 -28.94
N ASN A 236 15.81 -42.75 -28.17
CA ASN A 236 15.82 -42.73 -26.71
C ASN A 236 17.24 -42.47 -26.19
N ASP A 237 17.35 -41.95 -24.97
CA ASP A 237 18.13 -42.56 -23.88
C ASP A 237 17.77 -41.84 -22.55
N THR A 238 17.38 -42.51 -21.45
CA THR A 238 18.16 -43.30 -20.46
C THR A 238 19.25 -42.50 -19.73
N GLU A 239 19.34 -42.41 -18.38
CA GLU A 239 18.37 -42.66 -17.28
C GLU A 239 18.22 -41.36 -16.41
N THR A 240 18.35 -41.19 -15.07
CA THR A 240 18.61 -42.06 -13.90
C THR A 240 17.75 -41.65 -12.68
N HIS A 241 17.22 -42.62 -11.91
CA HIS A 241 16.52 -42.38 -10.64
C HIS A 241 17.35 -41.61 -9.57
N LYS A 242 16.69 -40.76 -8.77
CA LYS A 242 16.42 -41.04 -7.33
C LYS A 242 15.55 -40.00 -6.59
N HIS A 243 14.84 -40.48 -5.55
CA HIS A 243 14.13 -39.69 -4.54
C HIS A 243 15.10 -38.95 -3.60
N SER A 244 14.69 -37.78 -3.10
CA SER A 244 14.60 -37.48 -1.65
C SER A 244 13.76 -36.23 -1.39
N GLU A 245 13.15 -36.15 -0.21
CA GLU A 245 12.38 -34.98 0.27
C GLU A 245 13.31 -33.87 0.80
N THR A 246 12.89 -32.60 0.70
CA THR A 246 12.68 -31.64 1.82
C THR A 246 12.55 -30.18 1.34
N LEU A 247 11.61 -29.42 1.92
CA LEU A 247 11.65 -27.94 1.92
C LEU A 247 12.60 -27.45 3.02
N PRO A 248 13.25 -26.28 2.85
CA PRO A 248 12.80 -25.14 3.68
C PRO A 248 12.90 -23.74 3.04
N ARG A 249 11.89 -22.91 3.37
CA ARG A 249 11.95 -21.46 3.65
C ARG A 249 13.08 -20.64 3.00
N ASN A 250 12.75 -19.87 1.95
CA ASN A 250 13.53 -18.70 1.57
C ASN A 250 13.40 -17.58 2.64
N LYS A 251 14.31 -17.56 3.61
CA LYS A 251 14.62 -16.34 4.39
C LYS A 251 15.78 -15.62 3.69
N ARG A 252 15.56 -14.41 3.18
CA ARG A 252 16.63 -13.45 2.89
C ARG A 252 16.56 -12.29 3.87
N CYS A 253 17.14 -12.52 5.04
CA CYS A 253 17.56 -11.43 5.93
C CYS A 253 18.95 -11.00 5.47
N CYS A 254 19.18 -9.70 5.28
CA CYS A 254 20.47 -9.17 4.86
C CYS A 254 21.44 -9.19 6.03
N GLU A 255 22.50 -10.01 5.95
CA GLU A 255 23.53 -10.10 6.99
C GLU A 255 24.91 -9.93 6.37
N ARG A 256 25.74 -9.07 7.00
CA ARG A 256 27.19 -8.86 6.76
C ARG A 256 27.55 -8.08 5.47
N PHE A 257 28.69 -7.38 5.38
CA PHE A 257 29.82 -7.21 6.31
C PHE A 257 30.16 -5.73 6.51
N CYS A 258 30.66 -5.37 7.70
CA CYS A 258 31.44 -4.14 7.91
C CYS A 258 32.90 -4.53 8.20
N THR A 259 33.84 -4.10 7.34
CA THR A 259 35.28 -4.12 7.62
C THR A 259 36.03 -3.21 6.65
N ILE A 260 36.93 -2.36 7.18
CA ILE A 260 38.08 -1.74 6.49
C ILE A 260 37.68 -0.66 5.44
N LEU A 261 38.22 0.57 5.47
CA LEU A 261 39.33 1.16 6.23
C LEU A 261 38.95 2.56 6.74
#